data_AF-A0A3D1TE25-F1
#
_entry.id   AF-A0A3D1TE25-F1
#
_cell.length_a   1.000
_cell.length_b   1.000
_cell.length_c   1.000
_cell.angle_alpha   90.00
_cell.angle_beta   90.00
_cell.angle_gamma   90.00
#
_symmetry.space_group_name_H-M   'P 1'
#
loop_
_entity.id
_entity.type
_entity.pdbx_description
1 polymer ?
#
loop_
_entity_poly.entity_id
_entity_poly.type
_entity_poly.pdbx_seq_one_letter_code
_entity_poly.pdbx_strand_id
1 'polypeptide(L)'
;KAGEEELFKARARENGEVKIIDLLTARLDAKSDSYVATLPSLRLTDARISPDLVKQHERMLTGGFYAEITLSYDAAIAQENRGRPFGIESLREIQLSKREVLDILAAARNSFSTEEWKEFLLRSIGIEPKDLSTRQCDALLLRMVPFVERNYNMVELGPRGTGKSHLFQQISPYAHLISGGKATVARMFVNNATGQRGLVCQYDVVCFDEVSGISFDQKDGVNIMKGYMESGE
;
A
#
# COMPACT_ATOMS: atom_id res chain seq x y z
N LYS A 1 -12.50 7.99 -18.71
CA LYS A 1 -13.66 8.49 -17.91
C LYS A 1 -13.31 9.90 -17.47
N ALA A 2 -14.21 10.86 -17.61
CA ALA A 2 -14.01 12.19 -17.02
C ALA A 2 -13.92 11.98 -15.50
N GLY A 3 -12.81 12.41 -14.89
CA GLY A 3 -12.63 12.29 -13.46
C GLY A 3 -13.28 13.48 -12.74
N GLU A 4 -13.57 13.32 -11.46
CA GLU A 4 -14.25 14.34 -10.63
C GLU A 4 -13.26 15.34 -10.01
N GLU A 5 -11.96 15.27 -10.32
CA GLU A 5 -10.91 16.07 -9.67
C GLU A 5 -11.17 17.58 -9.71
N GLU A 6 -11.60 18.11 -10.85
CA GLU A 6 -11.88 19.54 -11.02
C GLU A 6 -13.15 19.97 -10.27
N LEU A 7 -14.10 19.05 -10.08
CA LEU A 7 -15.30 19.31 -9.28
C LEU A 7 -14.94 19.51 -7.81
N PHE A 8 -14.05 18.67 -7.27
CA PHE A 8 -13.61 18.78 -5.88
C PHE A 8 -12.73 20.03 -5.67
N LYS A 9 -11.85 20.37 -6.62
CA LYS A 9 -11.09 21.64 -6.58
C LYS A 9 -12.00 22.87 -6.62
N ALA A 10 -13.01 22.87 -7.49
CA ALA A 10 -13.98 23.94 -7.58
C ALA A 10 -14.77 24.07 -6.25
N ARG A 11 -15.21 22.96 -5.66
CA ARG A 11 -15.87 22.96 -4.35
C ARG A 11 -14.97 23.51 -3.24
N ALA A 12 -13.70 23.12 -3.20
CA ALA A 12 -12.75 23.68 -2.23
C ALA A 12 -12.64 25.21 -2.40
N ARG A 13 -12.57 25.70 -3.64
CA ARG A 13 -12.53 27.14 -3.94
C ARG A 13 -13.80 27.90 -3.54
N GLU A 14 -14.98 27.37 -3.88
CA GLU A 14 -16.26 28.05 -3.65
C GLU A 14 -16.69 27.98 -2.17
N ASN A 15 -16.43 26.86 -1.50
CA ASN A 15 -16.88 26.61 -0.12
C ASN A 15 -15.78 26.85 0.91
N GLY A 16 -14.56 27.17 0.50
CA GLY A 16 -13.37 27.30 1.35
C GLY A 16 -12.71 25.96 1.70
N GLU A 17 -13.49 24.89 1.86
CA GLU A 17 -12.98 23.55 2.14
C GLU A 17 -13.79 22.44 1.44
N VAL A 18 -13.15 21.28 1.29
CA VAL A 18 -13.80 20.05 0.85
C VAL A 18 -13.19 18.84 1.54
N LYS A 19 -14.03 17.86 1.88
CA LYS A 19 -13.57 16.58 2.40
C LYS A 19 -13.42 15.56 1.29
N ILE A 20 -12.29 14.86 1.29
CA ILE A 20 -11.98 13.79 0.35
C ILE A 20 -11.37 12.60 1.07
N ILE A 21 -11.39 11.44 0.43
CA ILE A 21 -10.58 10.29 0.81
C ILE A 21 -9.50 10.12 -0.25
N ASP A 22 -8.24 10.18 0.15
CA ASP A 22 -7.11 10.02 -0.78
C ASP A 22 -5.91 9.35 -0.11
N LEU A 23 -5.01 8.83 -0.93
CA LEU A 23 -3.68 8.43 -0.49
C LEU A 23 -2.84 9.69 -0.24
N LEU A 24 -2.51 9.95 1.02
CA LEU A 24 -1.69 11.08 1.41
C LEU A 24 -0.21 10.68 1.49
N THR A 25 0.64 11.39 0.74
CA THR A 25 2.10 11.35 0.90
C THR A 25 2.62 12.77 1.07
N ALA A 26 3.77 12.95 1.71
CA ALA A 26 4.44 14.24 1.81
C ALA A 26 5.94 14.14 1.59
N ARG A 27 6.57 15.28 1.29
CA ARG A 27 8.01 15.42 1.14
C ARG A 27 8.47 16.79 1.60
N LEU A 28 9.74 16.88 1.98
CA LEU A 28 10.41 18.16 2.22
C LEU A 28 10.69 18.85 0.87
N ASP A 29 10.20 20.06 0.68
CA ASP A 29 10.56 20.92 -0.45
C ASP A 29 11.68 21.88 -0.04
N ALA A 30 12.92 21.47 -0.27
CA ALA A 30 14.12 22.23 0.11
C ALA A 30 14.20 23.64 -0.53
N LYS A 31 13.45 23.91 -1.61
CA LYS A 31 13.41 25.23 -2.24
C LYS A 31 12.62 26.25 -1.42
N SER A 32 11.62 25.81 -0.69
CA SER A 32 10.72 26.66 0.11
C SER A 32 10.83 26.40 1.61
N ASP A 33 11.76 25.52 2.01
CA ASP A 33 11.95 25.05 3.39
C ASP A 33 10.62 24.66 4.07
N SER A 34 9.76 23.96 3.32
CA SER A 34 8.42 23.59 3.76
C SER A 34 8.08 22.16 3.36
N TYR A 35 7.10 21.56 4.05
CA TYR A 35 6.54 20.29 3.63
C TYR A 35 5.44 20.51 2.60
N VAL A 36 5.41 19.63 1.60
CA VAL A 36 4.33 19.57 0.60
C VAL A 36 3.75 18.17 0.53
N ALA A 37 2.43 18.13 0.42
CA ALA A 37 1.65 16.92 0.28
C ALA A 37 1.25 16.66 -1.17
N THR A 38 1.13 15.37 -1.51
CA THR A 38 0.60 14.89 -2.79
C THR A 38 -0.72 14.18 -2.56
N LEU A 39 -1.73 14.56 -3.35
CA LEU A 39 -3.09 14.03 -3.38
C LEU A 39 -3.38 13.53 -4.80
N PRO A 40 -3.12 12.23 -5.08
CA PRO A 40 -3.21 11.66 -6.42
C PRO A 40 -4.59 11.81 -7.06
N SER A 41 -5.66 11.66 -6.27
CA SER A 41 -7.04 11.73 -6.76
C SER A 41 -7.39 13.12 -7.27
N LEU A 42 -6.73 14.18 -6.77
CA LEU A 42 -6.88 15.55 -7.24
C LEU A 42 -5.74 16.03 -8.15
N ARG A 43 -4.74 15.19 -8.41
CA ARG A 43 -3.51 15.54 -9.13
C ARG A 43 -2.79 16.76 -8.55
N LEU A 44 -2.85 16.93 -7.23
CA LEU A 44 -2.11 17.96 -6.50
C LEU A 44 -0.79 17.34 -6.04
N THR A 45 0.33 17.99 -6.31
CA THR A 45 1.69 17.49 -5.95
C THR A 45 2.44 18.43 -5.01
N ASP A 46 1.83 19.57 -4.70
CA ASP A 46 2.41 20.67 -3.95
C ASP A 46 1.40 21.32 -2.97
N ALA A 47 0.44 20.54 -2.46
CA ALA A 47 -0.49 21.03 -1.45
C ALA A 47 0.26 21.36 -0.16
N ARG A 48 -0.06 22.50 0.47
CA ARG A 48 0.55 22.92 1.74
C ARG A 48 0.16 21.96 2.85
N ILE A 49 1.07 21.66 3.76
CA ILE A 49 0.80 20.91 4.99
C ILE A 49 1.68 21.45 6.12
N SER A 50 1.13 21.57 7.33
CA SER A 50 1.88 22.09 8.46
C SER A 50 2.93 21.09 8.96
N PRO A 51 4.09 21.56 9.47
CA PRO A 51 5.08 20.69 10.09
C PRO A 51 4.53 19.87 11.25
N ASP A 52 3.59 20.41 12.02
CA ASP A 52 2.95 19.71 13.13
C ASP A 52 2.12 18.50 12.65
N LEU A 53 1.34 18.65 11.57
CA LEU A 53 0.62 17.52 10.96
C LEU A 53 1.58 16.46 10.44
N VAL A 54 2.68 16.87 9.81
CA VAL A 54 3.70 15.94 9.30
C VAL A 54 4.35 15.17 10.46
N LYS A 55 4.70 15.85 11.56
CA LYS A 55 5.29 15.25 12.76
C LYS A 55 4.34 14.30 13.47
N GLN A 56 3.04 14.60 13.50
CA GLN A 56 2.03 13.71 14.07
C GLN A 56 1.84 12.45 13.22
N HIS A 57 2.09 12.54 11.92
CA HIS A 57 1.77 11.52 10.93
C HIS A 57 2.97 11.21 10.01
N GLU A 58 4.14 10.93 10.58
CA GLU A 58 5.42 10.78 9.87
C GLU A 58 5.39 9.75 8.73
N ARG A 59 4.48 8.79 8.81
CA ARG A 59 4.25 7.75 7.80
C ARG A 59 3.97 8.30 6.40
N MET A 60 3.50 9.55 6.30
CA MET A 60 3.34 10.21 5.01
C MET A 60 4.66 10.45 4.26
N LEU A 61 5.80 10.48 4.97
CA LEU A 61 7.14 10.69 4.41
C LEU A 61 7.80 9.41 3.87
N THR A 62 7.32 8.22 4.27
CA THR A 62 7.98 6.94 3.96
C THR A 62 7.21 6.06 2.96
N GLY A 63 5.93 6.35 2.72
CA GLY A 63 5.09 5.55 1.82
C GLY A 63 3.63 5.98 1.75
N GLY A 64 3.18 6.85 2.66
CA GLY A 64 1.82 7.36 2.67
C GLY A 64 0.80 6.44 3.33
N PHE A 65 -0.42 6.94 3.44
CA PHE A 65 -1.57 6.20 3.96
C PHE A 65 -2.87 6.82 3.43
N TYR A 66 -3.94 6.04 3.38
CA TYR A 66 -5.26 6.58 3.06
C TYR A 66 -5.79 7.39 4.25
N ALA A 67 -6.37 8.55 3.97
CA ALA A 67 -6.93 9.43 4.99
C ALA A 67 -8.21 10.11 4.50
N GLU A 68 -9.12 10.40 5.44
CA GLU A 68 -10.12 11.45 5.25
C GLU A 68 -9.38 12.78 5.42
N ILE A 69 -9.34 13.59 4.37
CA ILE A 69 -8.56 14.83 4.29
C ILE A 69 -9.53 15.98 4.11
N THR A 70 -9.38 17.01 4.94
CA THR A 70 -10.02 18.31 4.74
C THR A 70 -9.06 19.19 3.96
N LEU A 71 -9.34 19.36 2.67
CA LEU A 71 -8.58 20.20 1.76
C LEU A 71 -9.18 21.61 1.77
N SER A 72 -8.39 22.60 2.14
CA SER A 72 -8.75 24.01 2.11
C SER A 72 -8.18 24.71 0.87
N TYR A 73 -8.85 25.77 0.42
CA TYR A 73 -8.38 26.66 -0.63
C TYR A 73 -8.26 28.09 -0.10
N ASP A 74 -7.09 28.69 -0.26
CA ASP A 74 -6.83 30.07 0.12
C ASP A 74 -6.66 30.96 -1.12
N ALA A 75 -7.62 31.87 -1.32
CA ALA A 75 -7.64 32.79 -2.44
C ALA A 75 -6.60 33.92 -2.34
N ALA A 76 -6.16 34.28 -1.13
CA ALA A 76 -5.11 35.30 -0.95
C ALA A 76 -3.76 34.72 -1.43
N ILE A 77 -3.48 33.47 -1.05
CA ILE A 77 -2.27 32.76 -1.47
C ILE A 77 -2.31 32.47 -2.98
N ALA A 78 -3.50 32.25 -3.57
CA ALA A 78 -3.64 32.10 -5.01
C ALA A 78 -3.14 33.32 -5.81
N GLN A 79 -3.13 34.52 -5.21
CA GLN A 79 -2.68 35.76 -5.83
C GLN A 79 -1.19 36.03 -5.61
N GLU A 80 -0.52 35.26 -4.76
CA GLU A 80 0.91 35.38 -4.51
C GLU A 80 1.76 34.79 -5.65
N ASN A 81 2.95 35.33 -5.84
CA ASN A 81 3.89 34.81 -6.83
C ASN A 81 4.37 33.41 -6.39
N ARG A 82 3.97 32.36 -7.14
CA ARG A 82 4.18 30.94 -6.81
C ARG A 82 3.45 30.46 -5.55
N GLY A 83 2.34 31.11 -5.21
CA GLY A 83 1.50 30.67 -4.11
C GLY A 83 0.88 29.28 -4.35
N ARG A 84 0.75 28.50 -3.28
CA ARG A 84 0.15 27.16 -3.28
C ARG A 84 -1.23 27.26 -2.62
N PRO A 85 -2.31 27.50 -3.36
CA PRO A 85 -3.59 27.86 -2.74
C PRO A 85 -4.21 26.71 -1.95
N PHE A 86 -3.97 25.46 -2.38
CA PHE A 86 -4.48 24.27 -1.69
C PHE A 86 -3.64 23.93 -0.45
N GLY A 87 -4.32 23.68 0.66
CA GLY A 87 -3.71 23.27 1.92
C GLY A 87 -4.47 22.13 2.58
N ILE A 88 -3.77 21.33 3.37
CA ILE A 88 -4.37 20.31 4.23
C ILE A 88 -4.63 20.94 5.58
N GLU A 89 -5.90 21.17 5.88
CA GLU A 89 -6.34 21.77 7.14
C GLU A 89 -6.34 20.74 8.27
N SER A 90 -6.88 19.56 7.98
CA SER A 90 -6.90 18.42 8.88
C SER A 90 -6.92 17.12 8.10
N LEU A 91 -6.46 16.06 8.76
CA LEU A 91 -6.53 14.72 8.21
C LEU A 91 -6.84 13.74 9.33
N ARG A 92 -7.57 12.68 8.97
CA ARG A 92 -7.80 11.53 9.83
C ARG A 92 -7.34 10.31 9.07
N GLU A 93 -6.30 9.64 9.57
CA GLU A 93 -5.84 8.41 8.97
C GLU A 93 -7.00 7.41 8.91
N ILE A 94 -7.25 6.85 7.72
CA ILE A 94 -8.09 5.68 7.55
C ILE A 94 -7.18 4.48 7.84
N GLN A 95 -6.81 4.36 9.11
CA GLN A 95 -6.21 3.14 9.61
C GLN A 95 -7.34 2.17 9.94
N LEU A 96 -7.40 1.05 9.23
CA LEU A 96 -7.96 -0.18 9.76
C LEU A 96 -7.04 -0.66 10.89
N SER A 97 -7.12 -0.06 12.08
CA SER A 97 -6.75 -0.70 13.34
C SER A 97 -6.90 0.27 14.50
N LYS A 98 -7.86 -0.02 15.38
CA LYS A 98 -7.65 0.25 16.80
C LYS A 98 -6.32 -0.41 17.18
N ARG A 99 -5.44 0.27 17.91
CA ARG A 99 -4.16 -0.31 18.40
C ARG A 99 -4.35 -1.68 19.05
N GLU A 100 -5.51 -1.93 19.63
CA GLU A 100 -5.88 -3.14 20.37
C GLU A 100 -6.59 -4.21 19.52
N VAL A 101 -6.56 -4.11 18.18
CA VAL A 101 -7.27 -5.06 17.31
C VAL A 101 -6.84 -6.51 17.54
N LEU A 102 -5.55 -6.75 17.79
CA LEU A 102 -5.04 -8.10 18.07
C LEU A 102 -5.57 -8.65 19.39
N ASP A 103 -5.63 -7.82 20.44
CA ASP A 103 -6.18 -8.22 21.74
C ASP A 103 -7.67 -8.56 21.64
N ILE A 104 -8.42 -7.76 20.88
CA ILE A 104 -9.84 -8.00 20.60
C ILE A 104 -10.02 -9.31 19.83
N LEU A 105 -9.22 -9.55 18.78
CA LEU A 105 -9.28 -10.79 17.99
C LEU A 105 -8.85 -12.01 18.81
N ALA A 106 -7.85 -11.88 19.68
CA ALA A 106 -7.40 -12.94 20.57
C ALA A 106 -8.47 -13.31 21.61
N ALA A 107 -9.15 -12.32 22.19
CA ALA A 107 -10.28 -12.56 23.08
C ALA A 107 -11.44 -13.24 22.34
N ALA A 108 -11.79 -12.75 21.15
CA ALA A 108 -12.83 -13.34 20.31
C ALA A 108 -12.51 -14.78 19.91
N ARG A 109 -11.25 -15.10 19.58
CA ARG A 109 -10.79 -16.44 19.18
C ARG A 109 -11.20 -17.54 20.17
N ASN A 110 -11.28 -17.22 21.46
CA ASN A 110 -11.71 -18.17 22.51
C ASN A 110 -13.19 -18.58 22.40
N SER A 111 -14.00 -17.80 21.70
CA SER A 111 -15.43 -18.04 21.50
C SER A 111 -15.74 -18.87 20.24
N PHE A 112 -14.72 -19.25 19.46
CA PHE A 112 -14.86 -19.99 18.21
C PHE A 112 -14.12 -21.33 18.29
N SER A 113 -14.69 -22.35 17.67
CA SER A 113 -13.92 -23.53 17.29
C SER A 113 -12.88 -23.18 16.22
N THR A 114 -11.91 -24.07 16.02
CA THR A 114 -10.88 -23.87 14.98
C THR A 114 -11.50 -23.79 13.58
N GLU A 115 -12.52 -24.59 13.28
CA GLU A 115 -13.17 -24.60 11.96
C GLU A 115 -13.97 -23.31 11.73
N GLU A 116 -14.77 -22.86 12.70
CA GLU A 116 -15.50 -21.60 12.59
C GLU A 116 -14.55 -20.40 12.47
N TRP A 117 -13.39 -20.46 13.13
CA TRP A 117 -12.36 -19.43 13.01
C TRP A 117 -11.76 -19.39 11.61
N LYS A 118 -11.41 -20.54 11.03
CA LYS A 118 -10.93 -20.64 9.65
C LYS A 118 -11.95 -20.08 8.66
N GLU A 119 -13.21 -20.46 8.82
CA GLU A 119 -14.29 -19.94 7.99
C GLU A 119 -14.45 -18.42 8.10
N PHE A 120 -14.40 -17.88 9.32
CA PHE A 120 -14.45 -16.45 9.58
C PHE A 120 -13.32 -15.70 8.85
N LEU A 121 -12.09 -16.20 8.96
CA LEU A 121 -10.93 -15.61 8.29
C LEU A 121 -11.08 -15.64 6.76
N LEU A 122 -11.55 -16.75 6.19
CA LEU A 122 -11.79 -16.85 4.74
C LEU A 122 -12.87 -15.87 4.27
N ARG A 123 -13.98 -15.75 5.00
CA ARG A 123 -15.03 -14.77 4.65
C ARG A 123 -14.54 -13.33 4.74
N SER A 124 -13.63 -13.03 5.67
CA SER A 124 -13.05 -11.69 5.81
C SER A 124 -12.25 -11.23 4.58
N ILE A 125 -11.75 -12.18 3.78
CA ILE A 125 -11.04 -11.93 2.53
C ILE A 125 -11.91 -12.19 1.29
N GLY A 126 -13.24 -12.29 1.47
CA GLY A 126 -14.20 -12.44 0.38
C GLY A 126 -14.36 -13.86 -0.16
N ILE A 127 -13.95 -14.88 0.59
CA ILE A 127 -14.06 -16.29 0.18
C ILE A 127 -15.17 -16.98 1.00
N GLU A 128 -16.14 -17.59 0.32
CA GLU A 128 -17.17 -18.39 0.98
C GLU A 128 -16.70 -19.85 1.14
N PRO A 129 -16.54 -20.37 2.37
CA PRO A 129 -16.01 -21.71 2.62
C PRO A 129 -17.03 -22.85 2.42
N LYS A 130 -18.35 -22.58 2.36
CA LYS A 130 -19.39 -23.63 2.29
C LYS A 130 -19.20 -24.67 1.19
N ASP A 131 -18.71 -24.23 0.03
CA ASP A 131 -18.52 -25.10 -1.16
C ASP A 131 -17.07 -25.61 -1.29
N LEU A 132 -16.24 -25.41 -0.26
CA LEU A 132 -14.83 -25.79 -0.26
C LEU A 132 -14.59 -27.00 0.64
N SER A 133 -13.77 -27.93 0.17
CA SER A 133 -13.21 -28.96 1.03
C SER A 133 -12.24 -28.37 2.07
N THR A 134 -12.04 -29.06 3.19
CA THR A 134 -11.08 -28.66 4.23
C THR A 134 -9.69 -28.38 3.65
N ARG A 135 -9.24 -29.21 2.70
CA ARG A 135 -7.94 -29.01 2.02
C ARG A 135 -7.89 -27.73 1.18
N GLN A 136 -9.00 -27.35 0.54
CA GLN A 136 -9.08 -26.09 -0.21
C GLN A 136 -9.07 -24.89 0.74
N CYS A 137 -9.79 -24.97 1.87
CA CYS A 137 -9.74 -23.95 2.92
C CYS A 137 -8.31 -23.76 3.46
N ASP A 138 -7.63 -24.86 3.80
CA ASP A 138 -6.25 -24.82 4.28
C ASP A 138 -5.28 -24.24 3.24
N ALA A 139 -5.46 -24.59 1.95
CA ALA A 139 -4.64 -24.03 0.88
C ALA A 139 -4.85 -22.51 0.69
N LEU A 140 -6.09 -22.03 0.85
CA LEU A 140 -6.40 -20.59 0.76
C LEU A 140 -5.84 -19.82 1.95
N LEU A 141 -5.90 -20.39 3.16
CA LEU A 141 -5.23 -19.84 4.34
C LEU A 141 -3.71 -19.80 4.16
N LEU A 142 -3.11 -20.84 3.55
CA LEU A 142 -1.68 -20.86 3.27
C LEU A 142 -1.24 -19.69 2.38
N ARG A 143 -2.10 -19.23 1.46
CA ARG A 143 -1.82 -18.03 0.64
C ARG A 143 -1.70 -16.74 1.46
N MET A 144 -2.23 -16.71 2.67
CA MET A 144 -2.17 -15.54 3.56
C MET A 144 -0.91 -15.52 4.42
N VAL A 145 -0.20 -16.65 4.57
CA VAL A 145 1.00 -16.77 5.41
C VAL A 145 2.10 -15.76 5.03
N PRO A 146 2.40 -15.48 3.75
CA PRO A 146 3.39 -14.46 3.38
C PRO A 146 3.13 -13.05 3.96
N PHE A 147 1.88 -12.73 4.28
CA PHE A 147 1.52 -11.41 4.83
C PHE A 147 1.75 -11.29 6.34
N VAL A 148 1.95 -12.41 7.03
CA VAL A 148 2.05 -12.45 8.50
C VAL A 148 3.38 -13.03 8.99
N GLU A 149 4.01 -13.89 8.19
CA GLU A 149 5.32 -14.46 8.50
C GLU A 149 6.43 -13.80 7.67
N ARG A 150 7.47 -13.33 8.36
CA ARG A 150 8.64 -12.72 7.70
C ARG A 150 9.46 -13.77 6.97
N ASN A 151 9.98 -13.40 5.80
CA ASN A 151 10.80 -14.26 4.95
C ASN A 151 10.15 -15.63 4.64
N TYR A 152 8.81 -15.68 4.54
CA TYR A 152 8.11 -16.89 4.13
C TYR A 152 8.04 -16.98 2.60
N ASN A 153 8.75 -17.95 2.04
CA ASN A 153 8.86 -18.17 0.61
C ASN A 153 7.91 -19.29 0.16
N MET A 154 7.02 -19.01 -0.79
CA MET A 154 6.04 -19.98 -1.29
C MET A 154 5.95 -19.95 -2.82
N VAL A 155 5.71 -21.12 -3.41
CA VAL A 155 5.37 -21.26 -4.83
C VAL A 155 3.98 -21.86 -4.94
N GLU A 156 3.10 -21.18 -5.67
CA GLU A 156 1.77 -21.70 -5.99
C GLU A 156 1.64 -22.04 -7.48
N LEU A 157 1.31 -23.31 -7.75
CA LEU A 157 1.03 -23.79 -9.11
C LEU A 157 -0.45 -24.11 -9.23
N GLY A 158 -1.12 -23.58 -10.25
CA GLY A 158 -2.51 -23.93 -10.52
C GLY A 158 -2.99 -23.41 -11.87
N PRO A 159 -4.15 -23.89 -12.35
CA PRO A 159 -4.73 -23.48 -13.62
C PRO A 159 -5.11 -21.99 -13.65
N ARG A 160 -5.37 -21.44 -14.83
CA ARG A 160 -5.83 -20.04 -14.97
C ARG A 160 -7.18 -19.83 -14.27
N GLY A 161 -7.41 -18.62 -13.76
CA GLY A 161 -8.71 -18.25 -13.18
C GLY A 161 -8.93 -18.63 -11.70
N THR A 162 -7.92 -19.11 -10.98
CA THR A 162 -8.06 -19.51 -9.56
C THR A 162 -7.80 -18.38 -8.55
N GLY A 163 -7.79 -17.12 -9.01
CA GLY A 163 -7.62 -15.93 -8.16
C GLY A 163 -6.23 -15.75 -7.54
N LYS A 164 -5.18 -16.42 -8.06
CA LYS A 164 -3.80 -16.36 -7.52
C LYS A 164 -3.28 -14.92 -7.38
N SER A 165 -3.29 -14.18 -8.49
CA SER A 165 -2.80 -12.81 -8.54
C SER A 165 -3.72 -11.82 -7.81
N HIS A 166 -5.01 -12.14 -7.73
CA HIS A 166 -6.03 -11.25 -7.14
C HIS A 166 -5.79 -11.00 -5.66
N LEU A 167 -5.46 -12.05 -4.89
CA LEU A 167 -5.19 -11.94 -3.46
C LEU A 167 -4.07 -10.92 -3.16
N PHE A 168 -2.95 -11.05 -3.87
CA PHE A 168 -1.77 -10.20 -3.69
C PHE A 168 -1.96 -8.77 -4.21
N GLN A 169 -3.01 -8.51 -4.99
CA GLN A 169 -3.34 -7.16 -5.47
C GLN A 169 -4.34 -6.44 -4.57
N GLN A 170 -5.20 -7.17 -3.85
CA GLN A 170 -6.35 -6.57 -3.17
C GLN A 170 -6.24 -6.53 -1.64
N ILE A 171 -5.44 -7.41 -1.04
CA ILE A 171 -5.45 -7.57 0.42
C ILE A 171 -4.59 -6.55 1.15
N SER A 172 -3.45 -6.15 0.58
CA SER A 172 -2.54 -5.22 1.24
C SER A 172 -1.95 -4.24 0.25
N PRO A 173 -1.89 -2.93 0.58
CA PRO A 173 -1.14 -1.96 -0.21
C PRO A 173 0.38 -2.19 -0.12
N TYR A 174 0.83 -3.02 0.82
CA TYR A 174 2.24 -3.42 0.99
C TYR A 174 2.58 -4.72 0.27
N ALA A 175 1.69 -5.20 -0.61
CA ALA A 175 2.01 -6.28 -1.54
C ALA A 175 2.24 -5.73 -2.95
N HIS A 176 3.26 -6.24 -3.63
CA HIS A 176 3.56 -5.90 -5.01
C HIS A 176 3.57 -7.14 -5.90
N LEU A 177 2.72 -7.14 -6.93
CA LEU A 177 2.69 -8.18 -7.95
C LEU A 177 3.53 -7.76 -9.15
N ILE A 178 4.56 -8.55 -9.47
CA ILE A 178 5.38 -8.41 -10.66
C ILE A 178 4.83 -9.36 -11.72
N SER A 179 4.14 -8.83 -12.72
CA SER A 179 3.66 -9.61 -13.87
C SER A 179 4.63 -9.53 -15.03
N GLY A 180 5.01 -10.69 -15.60
CA GLY A 180 5.62 -10.88 -16.93
C GLY A 180 6.57 -9.77 -17.42
N GLY A 181 7.87 -10.00 -17.35
CA GLY A 181 8.88 -9.08 -17.89
C GLY A 181 10.28 -9.35 -17.38
N LYS A 182 11.27 -8.64 -17.94
CA LYS A 182 12.64 -8.62 -17.38
C LYS A 182 12.61 -7.91 -16.03
N ALA A 183 12.65 -8.67 -14.94
CA ALA A 183 12.93 -8.12 -13.62
C ALA A 183 14.45 -7.95 -13.50
N THR A 184 14.90 -6.72 -13.26
CA THR A 184 16.33 -6.45 -13.06
C THR A 184 16.68 -6.56 -11.58
N VAL A 185 17.92 -6.96 -11.28
CA VAL A 185 18.42 -7.05 -9.90
C VAL A 185 18.29 -5.71 -9.17
N ALA A 186 18.60 -4.61 -9.87
CA ALA A 186 18.50 -3.26 -9.34
C ALA A 186 17.07 -2.81 -9.00
N ARG A 187 16.05 -3.40 -9.63
CA ARG A 187 14.64 -3.13 -9.30
C ARG A 187 14.18 -3.93 -8.09
N MET A 188 14.71 -5.14 -7.90
CA MET A 188 14.39 -5.99 -6.75
C MET A 188 15.09 -5.52 -5.48
N PHE A 189 16.40 -5.26 -5.56
CA PHE A 189 17.27 -4.87 -4.46
C PHE A 189 17.70 -3.41 -4.60
N VAL A 190 18.93 -3.04 -4.26
CA VAL A 190 19.36 -1.64 -4.33
C VAL A 190 19.89 -1.30 -5.72
N ASN A 191 19.48 -0.15 -6.24
CA ASN A 191 20.15 0.47 -7.38
C ASN A 191 21.45 1.13 -6.89
N ASN A 192 22.58 0.48 -7.13
CA ASN A 192 23.90 0.96 -6.67
C ASN A 192 24.32 2.31 -7.28
N ALA A 193 23.74 2.73 -8.41
CA ALA A 193 24.05 4.02 -9.03
C ALA A 193 23.32 5.19 -8.35
N THR A 194 22.13 4.96 -7.80
CA THR A 194 21.27 6.01 -7.21
C THR A 194 21.06 5.84 -5.70
N GLY A 195 21.43 4.70 -5.13
CA GLY A 195 21.11 4.31 -3.74
C GLY A 195 19.63 3.99 -3.51
N GLN A 196 18.81 3.94 -4.57
CA GLN A 196 17.38 3.70 -4.44
C GLN A 196 17.13 2.25 -3.99
N ARG A 197 16.40 2.09 -2.88
CA ARG A 197 15.91 0.80 -2.39
C ARG A 197 14.93 0.18 -3.39
N GLY A 198 15.04 -1.10 -3.66
CA GLY A 198 14.14 -1.81 -4.58
C GLY A 198 12.95 -2.44 -3.88
N LEU A 199 12.21 -3.24 -4.64
CA LEU A 199 10.92 -3.79 -4.26
C LEU A 199 10.96 -4.58 -2.95
N VAL A 200 11.97 -5.42 -2.72
CA VAL A 200 12.05 -6.24 -1.48
C VAL A 200 12.21 -5.39 -0.22
N CYS A 201 12.72 -4.17 -0.35
CA CYS A 201 12.88 -3.24 0.77
C CYS A 201 11.69 -2.30 0.97
N GLN A 202 10.77 -2.25 0.00
CA GLN A 202 9.65 -1.31 -0.04
C GLN A 202 8.30 -1.98 0.30
N TYR A 203 8.19 -3.28 0.06
CA TYR A 203 6.96 -4.04 0.20
C TYR A 203 7.16 -5.22 1.15
N ASP A 204 6.13 -5.52 1.95
CA ASP A 204 6.13 -6.67 2.87
C ASP A 204 6.03 -7.98 2.09
N VAL A 205 5.30 -7.98 0.97
CA VAL A 205 5.12 -9.16 0.11
C VAL A 205 5.44 -8.80 -1.34
N VAL A 206 6.36 -9.54 -1.96
CA VAL A 206 6.63 -9.43 -3.40
C VAL A 206 6.22 -10.74 -4.06
N CYS A 207 5.23 -10.66 -4.95
CA CYS A 207 4.69 -11.81 -5.67
C CYS A 207 5.10 -11.75 -7.14
N PHE A 208 5.56 -12.88 -7.66
CA PHE A 208 5.94 -13.02 -9.06
C PHE A 208 4.84 -13.78 -9.81
N ASP A 209 4.16 -13.09 -10.73
CA ASP A 209 3.23 -13.74 -11.64
C ASP A 209 3.97 -14.27 -12.87
N GLU A 210 3.59 -15.47 -13.33
CA GLU A 210 4.25 -16.16 -14.44
C GLU A 210 5.78 -16.34 -14.26
N VAL A 211 6.20 -16.95 -13.14
CA VAL A 211 7.63 -17.18 -12.81
C VAL A 211 8.44 -17.80 -13.96
N SER A 212 7.82 -18.64 -14.79
CA SER A 212 8.48 -19.24 -15.97
C SER A 212 8.88 -18.23 -17.04
N GLY A 213 8.27 -17.06 -17.08
CA GLY A 213 8.58 -15.96 -18.00
C GLY A 213 9.59 -14.94 -17.45
N ILE A 214 10.01 -15.09 -16.19
CA ILE A 214 10.92 -14.14 -15.55
C ILE A 214 12.34 -14.46 -15.98
N SER A 215 12.97 -13.47 -16.62
CA SER A 215 14.41 -13.49 -16.90
C SER A 215 15.07 -12.35 -16.12
N PHE A 216 16.05 -12.72 -15.29
CA PHE A 216 16.97 -11.75 -14.72
C PHE A 216 17.99 -11.35 -15.79
N ASP A 217 18.25 -10.05 -15.89
CA ASP A 217 19.22 -9.46 -16.80
C ASP A 217 20.66 -9.92 -16.54
N GLN A 218 20.97 -10.23 -15.28
CA GLN A 218 22.27 -10.71 -14.83
C GLN A 218 22.19 -12.13 -14.26
N LYS A 219 23.19 -12.96 -14.58
CA LYS A 219 23.34 -14.32 -14.03
C LYS A 219 23.37 -14.33 -12.49
N ASP A 220 23.86 -13.24 -11.89
CA ASP A 220 23.99 -13.11 -10.44
C ASP A 220 22.64 -12.84 -9.73
N GLY A 221 21.61 -12.38 -10.45
CA GLY A 221 20.32 -12.04 -9.86
C GLY A 221 19.63 -13.22 -9.18
N VAL A 222 19.72 -14.40 -9.77
CA VAL A 222 19.17 -15.63 -9.17
C VAL A 222 19.94 -16.01 -7.89
N ASN A 223 21.25 -15.81 -7.86
CA ASN A 223 22.07 -16.13 -6.69
C ASN A 223 21.80 -15.16 -5.53
N ILE A 224 21.61 -13.87 -5.83
CA ILE A 224 21.24 -12.87 -4.82
C ILE A 224 19.86 -13.18 -4.25
N MET A 225 18.88 -13.48 -5.10
CA MET A 225 17.54 -13.89 -4.65
C MET A 225 17.61 -15.14 -3.77
N LYS A 226 18.42 -16.14 -4.12
CA LYS A 226 18.61 -17.34 -3.27
C LYS A 226 19.17 -16.97 -1.90
N GLY A 227 20.20 -16.12 -1.84
CA GLY A 227 20.79 -15.67 -0.59
C GLY A 227 19.78 -14.94 0.28
N TYR A 228 19.01 -14.03 -0.30
CA TYR A 228 17.97 -13.28 0.38
C TYR A 228 16.83 -14.18 0.87
N MET A 229 16.33 -15.10 0.04
CA MET A 229 15.23 -16.01 0.43
C MET A 229 15.65 -16.94 1.58
N GLU A 230 16.93 -17.33 1.65
CA GLU A 230 17.45 -18.16 2.74
C GLU A 230 17.65 -17.37 4.04
N SER A 231 18.29 -16.20 3.96
CA SER A 231 18.74 -15.45 5.14
C SER A 231 17.79 -14.34 5.59
N GLY A 232 16.95 -13.83 4.69
CA GLY A 232 16.18 -12.61 4.89
C GLY A 232 17.00 -11.32 4.88
N GLU A 233 18.30 -11.40 4.56
CA GLU A 233 19.27 -10.30 4.55
C GLU A 233 19.79 -9.97 3.13
#